data_AF-A0A952V663-F1
#
_entry.id   AF-A0A952V663-F1
#
_cell.length_a   1.000
_cell.length_b   1.000
_cell.length_c   1.000
_cell.angle_alpha   90.00
_cell.angle_beta   90.00
_cell.angle_gamma   90.00
#
_symmetry.space_group_name_H-M   'P 1'
#
loop_
_entity.id
_entity.type
_entity.pdbx_description
1 polymer ?
#
loop_
_entity_poly.entity_id
_entity_poly.type
_entity_poly.pdbx_seq_one_letter_code
_entity_poly.pdbx_strand_id
1 'polypeptide(L)'
;MTLRPSFALVLVAASLMACTAEGLPEEPVTATDSAIVGSVMTDTAEVEADRIVFERGTVPAVLKSRIDAYAKGRANGTNRQNVDDVILAGDRQKDAVGEDGRIREGIGNPYGFVRRAVGWEDRGDKTIVLTERVSLEEAFQEFREGKIIQVGTQPMEQGLAPRFNTELRYRIPVIDMSGREIWSNGNASVRLKTAYVNLDTTVDLGADISWFSLSDAHVIIDANVDSELVVETRLVGALDKSFSKEVYRGSWPIGSVGPIPVTLGLVAKVGCDVHAKAAVTASAGVGMNIALKGGVKYEKDSGTSPVWENPRFTPRAISPQLTVKGDATTRCYVRPQLSLMLFDAAGPTLTPDLAARVDATYPPLRATLTGEIGLDVGGKLEVFGKNLGEVNYHLFTVDKQLWQYRP
;
A
#
# COMPACT_ATOMS: atom_id res chain seq x y z
N MET A 1 61.14 32.67 -38.91
CA MET A 1 60.35 32.44 -37.68
C MET A 1 60.60 31.00 -37.25
N THR A 2 61.73 30.77 -36.57
CA THR A 2 61.85 30.62 -35.10
C THR A 2 61.16 29.34 -34.61
N LEU A 3 61.78 28.35 -33.98
CA LEU A 3 63.16 27.99 -33.67
C LEU A 3 63.02 26.55 -33.11
N ARG A 4 63.78 25.58 -33.61
CA ARG A 4 64.10 24.32 -32.89
C ARG A 4 64.87 24.70 -31.60
N PRO A 5 64.97 23.89 -30.51
CA PRO A 5 65.50 22.50 -30.56
C PRO A 5 65.02 21.54 -29.41
N SER A 6 65.04 20.22 -29.60
CA SER A 6 66.05 19.24 -29.11
C SER A 6 65.96 18.78 -27.64
N PHE A 7 65.94 17.44 -27.50
CA PHE A 7 66.67 16.59 -26.54
C PHE A 7 66.39 16.72 -25.02
N ALA A 8 65.98 15.61 -24.40
CA ALA A 8 66.86 14.85 -23.49
C ALA A 8 66.18 13.54 -23.00
N LEU A 9 66.98 12.48 -23.05
CA LEU A 9 66.78 11.14 -22.53
C LEU A 9 67.36 11.08 -21.11
N VAL A 10 66.68 10.48 -20.12
CA VAL A 10 67.33 9.92 -18.93
C VAL A 10 66.65 8.60 -18.53
N LEU A 11 67.43 7.53 -18.65
CA LEU A 11 67.28 6.23 -17.98
C LEU A 11 67.77 6.35 -16.54
N VAL A 12 67.05 5.80 -15.56
CA VAL A 12 67.66 5.18 -14.37
C VAL A 12 66.86 3.94 -13.97
N ALA A 13 67.57 2.83 -13.86
CA ALA A 13 67.13 1.55 -13.34
C ALA A 13 67.48 1.41 -11.84
N ALA A 14 66.97 0.33 -11.23
CA ALA A 14 67.23 -0.21 -9.89
C ALA A 14 66.44 0.46 -8.75
N SER A 15 65.77 -0.26 -7.86
CA SER A 15 66.29 -1.44 -7.16
C SER A 15 65.18 -2.25 -6.48
N LEU A 16 65.45 -3.55 -6.35
CA LEU A 16 64.79 -4.49 -5.44
C LEU A 16 64.92 -4.03 -3.99
N MET A 17 63.83 -4.03 -3.24
CA MET A 17 63.85 -4.41 -1.82
C MET A 17 62.61 -5.23 -1.50
N ALA A 18 62.87 -6.47 -1.10
CA ALA A 18 61.92 -7.34 -0.45
C ALA A 18 61.67 -6.82 0.98
N CYS A 19 60.41 -6.63 1.33
CA CYS A 19 59.94 -6.59 2.71
C CYS A 19 58.81 -7.60 2.85
N THR A 20 59.03 -8.61 3.68
CA THR A 20 58.04 -9.50 4.26
C THR A 20 57.34 -8.78 5.42
N ALA A 21 56.00 -8.68 5.38
CA ALA A 21 55.09 -8.47 6.50
C ALA A 21 53.67 -8.76 5.97
N GLU A 22 53.01 -9.83 6.42
CA GLU A 22 51.97 -9.78 7.47
C GLU A 22 50.81 -8.82 7.17
N GLY A 23 49.62 -9.40 6.99
CA GLY A 23 48.34 -8.70 6.93
C GLY A 23 48.01 -8.13 5.56
N LEU A 24 47.41 -8.96 4.69
CA LEU A 24 46.61 -8.40 3.60
C LEU A 24 45.45 -7.62 4.24
N PRO A 25 45.27 -6.33 3.90
CA PRO A 25 44.08 -5.60 4.31
C PRO A 25 42.86 -6.28 3.68
N GLU A 26 41.80 -6.46 4.48
CA GLU A 26 40.47 -6.77 3.93
C GLU A 26 40.18 -5.73 2.86
N GLU A 27 40.03 -6.17 1.60
CA GLU A 27 39.67 -5.26 0.52
C GLU A 27 38.38 -4.54 0.92
N PRO A 28 38.31 -3.21 0.77
CA PRO A 28 37.07 -2.50 1.02
C PRO A 28 36.01 -3.09 0.10
N VAL A 29 34.94 -3.63 0.70
CA VAL A 29 33.77 -4.12 -0.02
C VAL A 29 33.31 -3.00 -0.95
N THR A 30 33.53 -3.18 -2.24
CA THR A 30 33.15 -2.20 -3.24
C THR A 30 31.63 -2.22 -3.40
N ALA A 31 31.00 -1.06 -3.59
CA ALA A 31 29.55 -0.91 -3.76
C ALA A 31 28.94 -1.80 -4.87
N THR A 32 29.78 -2.38 -5.73
CA THR A 32 29.45 -3.37 -6.76
C THR A 32 28.95 -4.72 -6.21
N ASP A 33 29.36 -5.16 -5.02
CA ASP A 33 28.83 -6.39 -4.40
C ASP A 33 27.45 -6.18 -3.75
N SER A 34 27.08 -4.92 -3.50
CA SER A 34 25.83 -4.52 -2.87
C SER A 34 24.67 -4.33 -3.86
N ALA A 35 24.94 -4.17 -5.15
CA ALA A 35 23.92 -3.84 -6.15
C ALA A 35 23.37 -5.05 -6.93
N ILE A 36 24.09 -6.19 -6.95
CA ILE A 36 23.72 -7.38 -7.76
C ILE A 36 22.68 -8.26 -7.05
N VAL A 37 22.44 -8.05 -5.75
CA VAL A 37 21.53 -8.87 -4.91
C VAL A 37 20.05 -8.47 -5.10
N GLY A 38 19.79 -7.53 -6.00
CA GLY A 38 18.52 -6.83 -6.07
C GLY A 38 17.35 -7.51 -6.77
N SER A 39 17.24 -7.26 -8.07
CA SER A 39 16.02 -7.54 -8.83
C SER A 39 15.65 -9.03 -8.89
N VAL A 40 16.60 -9.94 -8.68
CA VAL A 40 16.37 -11.39 -8.75
C VAL A 40 15.68 -11.91 -7.49
N MET A 41 15.94 -11.30 -6.34
CA MET A 41 15.37 -11.74 -5.07
C MET A 41 13.93 -11.29 -4.90
N THR A 42 13.54 -10.14 -5.48
CA THR A 42 12.18 -9.57 -5.33
C THR A 42 11.10 -10.39 -6.03
N ASP A 43 11.44 -11.02 -7.15
CA ASP A 43 10.50 -11.81 -7.96
C ASP A 43 10.22 -13.20 -7.40
N THR A 44 11.09 -13.68 -6.50
CA THR A 44 10.99 -15.00 -5.85
C THR A 44 10.71 -14.90 -4.34
N ALA A 45 10.60 -13.68 -3.82
CA ALA A 45 10.30 -13.44 -2.42
C ALA A 45 8.82 -13.70 -2.10
N GLU A 46 8.58 -14.40 -1.01
CA GLU A 46 7.29 -14.48 -0.33
C GLU A 46 7.42 -13.72 0.99
N VAL A 47 6.71 -12.58 1.09
CA VAL A 47 6.80 -11.65 2.21
C VAL A 47 5.71 -11.97 3.23
N GLU A 48 6.12 -12.37 4.42
CA GLU A 48 5.24 -12.59 5.56
C GLU A 48 5.46 -11.51 6.64
N ALA A 49 4.66 -11.55 7.71
CA ALA A 49 4.70 -10.54 8.76
C ALA A 49 6.08 -10.45 9.46
N ASP A 50 6.72 -11.59 9.71
CA ASP A 50 7.94 -11.76 10.51
C ASP A 50 9.09 -12.45 9.74
N ARG A 51 8.91 -12.74 8.45
CA ARG A 51 9.93 -13.39 7.62
C ARG A 51 9.77 -13.07 6.14
N ILE A 52 10.85 -13.26 5.40
CA ILE A 52 10.84 -13.30 3.94
C ILE A 52 11.35 -14.68 3.52
N VAL A 53 10.60 -15.33 2.66
CA VAL A 53 10.92 -16.67 2.19
C VAL A 53 11.41 -16.58 0.75
N PHE A 54 12.53 -17.23 0.47
CA PHE A 54 13.14 -17.31 -0.86
C PHE A 54 13.32 -18.77 -1.26
N GLU A 55 13.41 -19.03 -2.56
CA GLU A 55 13.95 -20.29 -3.07
C GLU A 55 15.38 -20.52 -2.55
N ARG A 56 15.73 -21.78 -2.28
CA ARG A 56 17.04 -22.12 -1.74
C ARG A 56 18.15 -21.78 -2.72
N GLY A 57 19.20 -21.14 -2.19
CA GLY A 57 20.35 -20.69 -2.99
C GLY A 57 20.20 -19.29 -3.55
N THR A 58 19.00 -18.69 -3.49
CA THR A 58 18.78 -17.29 -3.88
C THR A 58 19.46 -16.30 -2.93
N VAL A 59 19.52 -16.61 -1.63
CA VAL A 59 20.21 -15.79 -0.63
C VAL A 59 21.71 -16.14 -0.62
N PRO A 60 22.61 -15.22 -1.03
CA PRO A 60 24.04 -15.52 -1.13
C PRO A 60 24.69 -15.81 0.23
N ALA A 61 25.74 -16.64 0.26
CA ALA A 61 26.46 -16.98 1.49
C ALA A 61 27.03 -15.74 2.22
N VAL A 62 27.45 -14.71 1.47
CA VAL A 62 27.92 -13.44 2.02
C VAL A 62 26.81 -12.75 2.81
N LEU A 63 25.58 -12.71 2.27
CA LEU A 63 24.43 -12.13 2.95
C LEU A 63 24.07 -12.94 4.21
N LYS A 64 24.03 -14.27 4.10
CA LYS A 64 23.82 -15.17 5.26
C LYS A 64 24.84 -14.91 6.38
N SER A 65 26.12 -14.77 6.03
CA SER A 65 27.18 -14.47 7.00
C SER A 65 27.00 -13.11 7.68
N ARG A 66 26.54 -12.09 6.96
CA ARG A 66 26.21 -10.77 7.55
C ARG A 66 25.04 -10.88 8.53
N ILE A 67 23.99 -11.62 8.16
CA ILE A 67 22.84 -11.85 9.03
C ILE A 67 23.28 -12.58 10.32
N ASP A 68 24.15 -13.59 10.21
CA ASP A 68 24.68 -14.31 11.37
C ASP A 68 25.53 -13.43 12.27
N ALA A 69 26.36 -12.55 11.69
CA ALA A 69 27.16 -11.60 12.45
C ALA A 69 26.25 -10.64 13.24
N TYR A 70 25.22 -10.09 12.57
CA TYR A 70 24.20 -9.24 13.18
C TYR A 70 23.47 -9.94 14.33
N ALA A 71 22.96 -11.16 14.09
CA ALA A 71 22.23 -11.95 15.08
C ALA A 71 23.09 -12.25 16.33
N LYS A 72 24.37 -12.60 16.14
CA LYS A 72 25.33 -12.84 17.24
C LYS A 72 25.63 -11.56 18.03
N GLY A 73 25.85 -10.45 17.34
CA GLY A 73 26.06 -9.15 17.98
C GLY A 73 24.91 -8.76 18.91
N ARG A 74 23.68 -8.92 18.42
CA ARG A 74 22.44 -8.67 19.17
C ARG A 74 22.29 -9.60 20.37
N ALA A 75 22.54 -10.89 20.21
CA ALA A 75 22.44 -11.88 21.29
C ALA A 75 23.44 -11.60 22.43
N ASN A 76 24.63 -11.09 22.10
CA ASN A 76 25.67 -10.79 23.08
C ASN A 76 25.47 -9.45 23.80
N GLY A 77 24.37 -8.73 23.54
CA GLY A 77 24.13 -7.39 24.09
C GLY A 77 25.16 -6.36 23.64
N THR A 78 25.86 -6.65 22.53
CA THR A 78 26.84 -5.73 21.97
C THR A 78 26.08 -4.49 21.51
N ASN A 79 26.58 -3.31 21.87
CA ASN A 79 25.90 -2.06 21.51
C ASN A 79 25.71 -2.04 19.98
N ARG A 80 24.50 -1.66 19.50
CA ARG A 80 24.11 -1.69 18.07
C ARG A 80 25.16 -1.04 17.15
N GLN A 81 25.96 -0.14 17.68
CA GLN A 81 27.05 0.57 16.99
C GLN A 81 28.19 -0.33 16.48
N ASN A 82 28.32 -1.58 16.94
CA ASN A 82 29.48 -2.43 16.61
C ASN A 82 29.20 -3.52 15.58
N VAL A 83 27.95 -3.66 15.09
CA VAL A 83 27.62 -4.65 14.06
C VAL A 83 26.71 -4.01 13.03
N ASP A 84 27.09 -4.09 11.76
CA ASP A 84 26.33 -3.49 10.67
C ASP A 84 24.93 -4.12 10.58
N ASP A 85 23.93 -3.26 10.42
CA ASP A 85 22.56 -3.66 10.20
C ASP A 85 22.42 -4.34 8.83
N VAL A 86 21.62 -5.41 8.76
CA VAL A 86 21.29 -6.06 7.49
C VAL A 86 19.87 -5.69 7.09
N ILE A 87 19.74 -4.57 6.37
CA ILE A 87 18.46 -4.12 5.82
C ILE A 87 18.30 -4.71 4.41
N LEU A 88 17.22 -5.46 4.23
CA LEU A 88 16.76 -5.98 2.96
C LEU A 88 15.69 -5.03 2.43
N ALA A 89 15.97 -4.38 1.31
CA ALA A 89 14.98 -3.65 0.52
C ALA A 89 14.61 -4.50 -0.70
N GLY A 90 13.38 -4.38 -1.17
CA GLY A 90 12.90 -5.11 -2.33
C GLY A 90 11.76 -4.39 -3.01
N ASP A 91 11.86 -4.20 -4.33
CA ASP A 91 10.71 -3.84 -5.15
C ASP A 91 9.65 -4.94 -5.10
N ARG A 92 8.43 -4.62 -5.55
CA ARG A 92 7.37 -5.61 -5.77
C ARG A 92 7.79 -6.59 -6.87
N GLN A 93 7.24 -7.80 -6.83
CA GLN A 93 7.39 -8.78 -7.92
C GLN A 93 6.88 -8.20 -9.26
N LYS A 94 7.63 -8.41 -10.34
CA LYS A 94 7.41 -7.80 -11.67
C LYS A 94 6.02 -8.06 -12.25
N ASP A 95 5.44 -9.21 -11.93
CA ASP A 95 4.12 -9.67 -12.37
C ASP A 95 3.08 -9.68 -11.25
N ALA A 96 3.34 -8.97 -10.15
CA ALA A 96 2.43 -8.89 -9.00
C ALA A 96 1.03 -8.44 -9.38
N VAL A 97 0.91 -7.64 -10.43
CA VAL A 97 -0.33 -6.96 -10.82
C VAL A 97 -0.69 -7.29 -12.27
N GLY A 98 -1.94 -7.67 -12.50
CA GLY A 98 -2.51 -7.87 -13.83
C GLY A 98 -2.71 -6.54 -14.58
N GLU A 99 -3.04 -6.62 -15.87
CA GLU A 99 -3.36 -5.43 -16.67
C GLU A 99 -4.56 -4.64 -16.11
N ASP A 100 -5.44 -5.31 -15.38
CA ASP A 100 -6.61 -4.73 -14.72
C ASP A 100 -6.31 -4.10 -13.34
N GLY A 101 -5.04 -4.06 -12.92
CA GLY A 101 -4.62 -3.51 -11.64
C GLY A 101 -4.84 -4.45 -10.44
N ARG A 102 -5.38 -5.66 -10.64
CA ARG A 102 -5.56 -6.62 -9.56
C ARG A 102 -4.25 -7.31 -9.22
N ILE A 103 -4.06 -7.55 -7.93
CA ILE A 103 -2.99 -8.43 -7.47
C ILE A 103 -3.31 -9.84 -7.96
N ARG A 104 -2.38 -10.49 -8.65
CA ARG A 104 -2.58 -11.87 -9.12
C ARG A 104 -2.61 -12.83 -7.92
N GLU A 105 -3.37 -13.90 -8.04
CA GLU A 105 -3.38 -14.95 -7.01
C GLU A 105 -2.01 -15.64 -6.94
N GLY A 106 -1.56 -15.99 -5.73
CA GLY A 106 -0.27 -16.66 -5.52
C GLY A 106 0.97 -15.75 -5.59
N ILE A 107 0.82 -14.43 -5.64
CA ILE A 107 1.94 -13.48 -5.58
C ILE A 107 2.47 -13.39 -4.14
N GLY A 108 3.75 -13.71 -3.97
CA GLY A 108 4.43 -13.70 -2.67
C GLY A 108 4.87 -12.31 -2.21
N ASN A 109 5.18 -11.41 -3.15
CA ASN A 109 5.66 -10.05 -2.85
C ASN A 109 4.87 -8.99 -3.65
N PRO A 110 3.60 -8.75 -3.30
CA PRO A 110 2.75 -7.84 -4.07
C PRO A 110 3.07 -6.35 -3.86
N TYR A 111 3.74 -6.00 -2.76
CA TYR A 111 3.92 -4.61 -2.32
C TYR A 111 5.38 -4.14 -2.24
N GLY A 112 6.35 -5.03 -2.45
CA GLY A 112 7.74 -4.78 -2.08
C GLY A 112 7.94 -4.90 -0.56
N PHE A 113 9.17 -4.71 -0.09
CA PHE A 113 9.49 -4.80 1.34
C PHE A 113 10.71 -3.98 1.71
N VAL A 114 10.75 -3.46 2.96
CA VAL A 114 11.98 -3.06 3.66
C VAL A 114 11.97 -3.65 5.05
N ARG A 115 12.91 -4.55 5.30
CA ARG A 115 12.93 -5.40 6.49
C ARG A 115 14.35 -5.59 6.97
N ARG A 116 14.54 -5.69 8.28
CA ARG A 116 15.84 -6.00 8.88
C ARG A 116 15.92 -7.49 9.07
N ALA A 117 16.92 -8.11 8.49
CA ALA A 117 17.18 -9.52 8.70
C ALA A 117 17.77 -9.73 10.10
N VAL A 118 17.11 -10.54 10.91
CA VAL A 118 17.51 -10.84 12.30
C VAL A 118 18.00 -12.28 12.47
N GLY A 119 17.84 -13.10 11.43
CA GLY A 119 18.28 -14.49 11.38
C GLY A 119 17.91 -15.12 10.05
N TRP A 120 18.39 -16.33 9.79
CA TRP A 120 17.97 -17.11 8.64
C TRP A 120 18.05 -18.61 8.95
N GLU A 121 17.33 -19.40 8.17
CA GLU A 121 17.39 -20.86 8.20
C GLU A 121 17.06 -21.44 6.81
N ASP A 122 17.63 -22.59 6.46
CA ASP A 122 17.20 -23.35 5.29
C ASP A 122 16.20 -24.42 5.74
N ARG A 123 15.02 -24.47 5.12
CA ARG A 123 14.00 -25.50 5.35
C ARG A 123 13.59 -26.11 4.02
N GLY A 124 14.05 -27.33 3.77
CA GLY A 124 13.77 -28.03 2.52
C GLY A 124 14.41 -27.33 1.31
N ASP A 125 13.58 -26.92 0.38
CA ASP A 125 13.88 -26.17 -0.84
C ASP A 125 13.78 -24.64 -0.67
N LYS A 126 13.54 -24.15 0.56
CA LYS A 126 13.44 -22.72 0.85
C LYS A 126 14.54 -22.22 1.79
N THR A 127 14.94 -20.96 1.60
CA THR A 127 15.69 -20.17 2.59
C THR A 127 14.73 -19.17 3.23
N ILE A 128 14.54 -19.27 4.54
CA ILE A 128 13.70 -18.37 5.32
C ILE A 128 14.61 -17.35 6.01
N VAL A 129 14.41 -16.08 5.73
CA VAL A 129 15.06 -14.98 6.44
C VAL A 129 14.08 -14.45 7.48
N LEU A 130 14.42 -14.58 8.75
CA LEU A 130 13.66 -13.99 9.85
C LEU A 130 13.86 -12.48 9.83
N THR A 131 12.79 -11.72 9.96
CA THR A 131 12.85 -10.27 9.84
C THR A 131 12.07 -9.50 10.90
N GLU A 132 12.48 -8.26 11.13
CA GLU A 132 11.68 -7.27 11.83
C GLU A 132 11.49 -6.02 10.95
N ARG A 133 10.49 -5.19 11.30
CA ARG A 133 10.24 -3.93 10.59
C ARG A 133 11.40 -2.97 10.84
N VAL A 134 11.80 -2.28 9.78
CA VAL A 134 12.82 -1.24 9.84
C VAL A 134 12.16 0.11 9.90
N SER A 135 12.74 0.96 10.73
CA SER A 135 12.46 2.37 10.74
C SER A 135 12.90 3.02 9.42
N LEU A 136 12.07 3.85 8.78
CA LEU A 136 12.50 4.66 7.63
C LEU A 136 13.78 5.50 7.90
N GLU A 137 14.08 5.86 9.15
CA GLU A 137 15.22 6.67 9.58
C GLU A 137 16.45 5.78 9.61
N GLU A 138 16.31 4.56 10.15
CA GLU A 138 17.34 3.53 10.07
C GLU A 138 17.61 3.19 8.60
N ALA A 139 16.58 3.02 7.78
CA ALA A 139 16.76 2.80 6.35
C ALA A 139 17.49 3.98 5.68
N PHE A 140 17.06 5.22 5.91
CA PHE A 140 17.74 6.39 5.31
C PHE A 140 19.16 6.60 5.84
N GLN A 141 19.41 6.29 7.11
CA GLN A 141 20.74 6.38 7.71
C GLN A 141 21.70 5.42 7.01
N GLU A 142 21.31 4.16 6.95
CA GLU A 142 22.09 3.11 6.31
C GLU A 142 22.22 3.37 4.79
N PHE A 143 21.22 3.99 4.14
CA PHE A 143 21.33 4.46 2.75
C PHE A 143 22.41 5.54 2.59
N ARG A 144 22.43 6.55 3.46
CA ARG A 144 23.42 7.66 3.39
C ARG A 144 24.82 7.20 3.74
N GLU A 145 24.94 6.23 4.64
CA GLU A 145 26.22 5.60 4.99
C GLU A 145 26.71 4.60 3.92
N GLY A 146 25.92 4.34 2.86
CA GLY A 146 26.26 3.39 1.81
C GLY A 146 26.22 1.92 2.27
N LYS A 147 25.58 1.66 3.41
CA LYS A 147 25.50 0.35 4.07
C LYS A 147 24.27 -0.47 3.65
N ILE A 148 23.28 0.16 3.01
CA ILE A 148 22.18 -0.57 2.39
C ILE A 148 22.61 -1.22 1.08
N ILE A 149 22.36 -2.52 1.01
CA ILE A 149 22.36 -3.30 -0.22
C ILE A 149 21.09 -2.91 -0.98
N GLN A 150 21.23 -1.94 -1.89
CA GLN A 150 20.10 -1.45 -2.67
C GLN A 150 19.73 -2.49 -3.74
N VAL A 151 18.49 -2.94 -3.64
CA VAL A 151 17.87 -3.85 -4.58
C VAL A 151 17.05 -3.03 -5.57
N GLY A 152 17.68 -2.51 -6.63
CA GLY A 152 16.97 -1.73 -7.65
C GLY A 152 17.74 -0.55 -8.23
N THR A 153 17.14 0.11 -9.23
CA THR A 153 17.79 1.10 -10.09
C THR A 153 17.54 2.53 -9.63
N GLN A 154 18.36 3.09 -8.73
CA GLN A 154 18.75 4.51 -8.82
C GLN A 154 19.84 4.89 -7.81
N PRO A 155 21.01 5.39 -8.26
CA PRO A 155 22.01 5.99 -7.38
C PRO A 155 21.57 7.39 -6.95
N MET A 156 21.73 7.70 -5.66
CA MET A 156 21.51 9.05 -5.10
C MET A 156 22.82 9.86 -5.10
N GLU A 157 22.76 11.15 -5.46
CA GLU A 157 23.87 12.09 -5.29
C GLU A 157 24.09 12.44 -3.81
N GLN A 158 25.35 12.37 -3.35
CA GLN A 158 25.75 12.73 -1.98
C GLN A 158 25.85 14.25 -1.81
N GLY A 159 25.33 14.79 -0.69
CA GLY A 159 25.80 16.11 -0.21
C GLY A 159 24.84 17.01 0.58
N LEU A 160 23.53 16.76 0.58
CA LEU A 160 22.56 17.60 1.31
C LEU A 160 21.58 16.74 2.13
N ALA A 161 20.98 17.35 3.16
CA ALA A 161 19.81 16.77 3.83
C ALA A 161 18.71 16.61 2.77
N PRO A 162 18.22 15.37 2.52
CA PRO A 162 17.29 15.18 1.44
C PRO A 162 15.94 15.77 1.85
N ARG A 163 15.49 16.76 1.07
CA ARG A 163 14.09 17.19 1.06
C ARG A 163 13.41 16.42 -0.06
N PHE A 164 12.42 15.63 0.30
CA PHE A 164 11.59 14.95 -0.66
C PHE A 164 10.24 15.67 -0.69
N ASN A 165 9.94 16.30 -1.82
CA ASN A 165 8.60 16.76 -2.10
C ASN A 165 8.22 16.17 -3.46
N THR A 166 7.23 15.29 -3.47
CA THR A 166 6.86 14.52 -4.66
C THR A 166 5.35 14.47 -4.76
N GLU A 167 4.84 15.04 -5.84
CA GLU A 167 3.44 14.90 -6.24
C GLU A 167 3.33 13.72 -7.22
N LEU A 168 2.64 12.67 -6.80
CA LEU A 168 2.38 11.49 -7.60
C LEU A 168 0.95 11.54 -8.12
N ARG A 169 0.79 11.76 -9.43
CA ARG A 169 -0.51 11.70 -10.09
C ARG A 169 -0.76 10.30 -10.60
N TYR A 170 -1.86 9.70 -10.16
CA TYR A 170 -2.20 8.34 -10.53
C TYR A 170 -3.67 8.18 -10.82
N ARG A 171 -3.99 7.75 -12.04
CA ARG A 171 -5.35 7.35 -12.39
C ARG A 171 -5.48 5.85 -12.24
N ILE A 172 -6.29 5.41 -11.30
CA ILE A 172 -6.62 3.98 -11.19
C ILE A 172 -7.52 3.62 -12.37
N PRO A 173 -7.27 2.52 -13.09
CA PRO A 173 -8.19 2.05 -14.11
C PRO A 173 -9.60 1.82 -13.53
N VAL A 174 -10.62 1.91 -14.37
CA VAL A 174 -12.01 1.69 -13.94
C VAL A 174 -12.13 0.29 -13.34
N ILE A 175 -12.52 0.24 -12.07
CA ILE A 175 -12.73 -1.00 -11.35
C ILE A 175 -14.17 -1.43 -11.60
N ASP A 176 -14.34 -2.40 -12.50
CA ASP A 176 -15.65 -2.99 -12.78
C ASP A 176 -15.86 -4.28 -11.94
N MET A 177 -16.98 -4.27 -11.22
CA MET A 177 -17.48 -5.33 -10.35
C MET A 177 -18.91 -5.75 -10.76
N SER A 178 -19.40 -5.24 -11.90
CA SER A 178 -20.73 -5.56 -12.43
C SER A 178 -20.89 -7.04 -12.74
N GLY A 179 -22.11 -7.55 -12.59
CA GLY A 179 -22.46 -8.95 -12.76
C GLY A 179 -22.02 -9.88 -11.61
N ARG A 180 -21.25 -9.40 -10.62
CA ARG A 180 -20.76 -10.26 -9.53
C ARG A 180 -21.89 -10.67 -8.59
N GLU A 181 -21.98 -11.97 -8.32
CA GLU A 181 -22.81 -12.52 -7.27
C GLU A 181 -22.12 -12.39 -5.90
N ILE A 182 -22.79 -11.70 -4.98
CA ILE A 182 -22.30 -11.49 -3.62
C ILE A 182 -22.69 -12.68 -2.76
N TRP A 183 -23.92 -13.15 -2.94
CA TRP A 183 -24.48 -14.25 -2.19
C TRP A 183 -25.65 -14.90 -2.93
N SER A 184 -25.77 -16.23 -2.84
CA SER A 184 -26.95 -16.96 -3.27
C SER A 184 -27.17 -18.23 -2.44
N ASN A 185 -28.40 -18.72 -2.43
CA ASN A 185 -28.76 -19.99 -1.81
C ASN A 185 -29.97 -20.68 -2.47
N GLY A 186 -30.05 -20.74 -3.79
CA GLY A 186 -31.14 -21.40 -4.53
C GLY A 186 -32.52 -20.72 -4.46
N ASN A 187 -32.90 -20.20 -3.29
CA ASN A 187 -34.14 -19.47 -3.02
C ASN A 187 -33.95 -17.96 -2.92
N ALA A 188 -32.70 -17.50 -2.87
CA ALA A 188 -32.37 -16.09 -2.88
C ALA A 188 -31.02 -15.83 -3.56
N SER A 189 -30.86 -14.63 -4.10
CA SER A 189 -29.62 -14.14 -4.69
C SER A 189 -29.50 -12.64 -4.50
N VAL A 190 -28.29 -12.18 -4.21
CA VAL A 190 -27.91 -10.78 -4.26
C VAL A 190 -26.70 -10.63 -5.17
N ARG A 191 -26.86 -9.79 -6.19
CA ARG A 191 -25.84 -9.51 -7.18
C ARG A 191 -25.65 -8.03 -7.40
N LEU A 192 -24.44 -7.66 -7.81
CA LEU A 192 -24.12 -6.35 -8.33
C LEU A 192 -24.58 -6.30 -9.79
N LYS A 193 -25.71 -5.66 -10.09
CA LYS A 193 -26.17 -5.50 -11.47
C LYS A 193 -25.22 -4.57 -12.24
N THR A 194 -24.93 -3.42 -11.63
CA THR A 194 -23.88 -2.50 -12.05
C THR A 194 -23.06 -2.18 -10.81
N ALA A 195 -21.75 -2.25 -10.89
CA ALA A 195 -20.88 -1.79 -9.83
C ALA A 195 -19.55 -1.37 -10.42
N TYR A 196 -19.27 -0.07 -10.45
CA TYR A 196 -17.97 0.42 -10.85
C TYR A 196 -17.46 1.54 -9.96
N VAL A 197 -16.14 1.67 -9.90
CA VAL A 197 -15.46 2.79 -9.27
C VAL A 197 -14.37 3.27 -10.24
N ASN A 198 -14.43 4.53 -10.61
CA ASN A 198 -13.40 5.24 -11.33
C ASN A 198 -12.75 6.23 -10.38
N LEU A 199 -11.44 6.08 -10.13
CA LEU A 199 -10.70 6.91 -9.20
C LEU A 199 -9.60 7.68 -9.94
N ASP A 200 -9.76 8.99 -9.99
CA ASP A 200 -8.72 9.92 -10.43
C ASP A 200 -8.09 10.55 -9.19
N THR A 201 -6.86 10.16 -8.85
CA THR A 201 -6.23 10.58 -7.59
C THR A 201 -4.86 11.21 -7.80
N THR A 202 -4.57 12.20 -6.98
CA THR A 202 -3.25 12.78 -6.79
C THR A 202 -2.84 12.55 -5.35
N VAL A 203 -1.66 11.96 -5.17
CA VAL A 203 -1.06 11.75 -3.86
C VAL A 203 0.13 12.69 -3.74
N ASP A 204 0.01 13.66 -2.85
CA ASP A 204 1.08 14.57 -2.48
C ASP A 204 1.82 14.00 -1.26
N LEU A 205 3.11 13.70 -1.44
CA LEU A 205 3.99 13.11 -0.46
C LEU A 205 5.16 14.05 -0.20
N GLY A 206 5.33 14.44 1.07
CA GLY A 206 6.44 15.25 1.50
C GLY A 206 7.12 14.67 2.72
N ALA A 207 8.44 14.83 2.78
CA ALA A 207 9.24 14.60 3.97
C ALA A 207 10.45 15.55 3.98
N ASP A 208 10.63 16.28 5.08
CA ASP A 208 11.86 17.01 5.40
C ASP A 208 12.57 16.27 6.54
N ILE A 209 13.73 15.71 6.23
CA ILE A 209 14.60 15.02 7.18
C ILE A 209 15.81 15.90 7.43
N SER A 210 15.83 16.55 8.58
CA SER A 210 16.92 17.43 9.01
C SER A 210 17.68 16.81 10.19
N TRP A 211 18.99 16.63 10.01
CA TRP A 211 19.93 16.15 11.06
C TRP A 211 19.46 14.86 11.78
N PHE A 212 19.12 13.84 11.00
CA PHE A 212 18.65 12.53 11.48
C PHE A 212 17.35 12.59 12.28
N SER A 213 16.56 13.66 12.13
CA SER A 213 15.20 13.70 12.68
C SER A 213 14.23 14.17 11.62
N LEU A 214 13.07 13.53 11.53
CA LEU A 214 11.98 14.03 10.71
C LEU A 214 11.46 15.34 11.31
N SER A 215 11.60 16.42 10.56
CA SER A 215 11.04 17.72 10.93
C SER A 215 9.59 17.85 10.50
N ASP A 216 9.28 17.38 9.29
CA ASP A 216 7.95 17.49 8.68
C ASP A 216 7.72 16.29 7.75
N ALA A 217 6.50 15.76 7.73
CA ALA A 217 6.05 14.86 6.69
C ALA A 217 4.58 15.08 6.39
N HIS A 218 4.17 14.85 5.16
CA HIS A 218 2.76 14.84 4.81
C HIS A 218 2.44 13.77 3.78
N VAL A 219 1.22 13.27 3.89
CA VAL A 219 0.58 12.42 2.90
C VAL A 219 -0.81 12.99 2.69
N ILE A 220 -1.05 13.58 1.53
CA ILE A 220 -2.33 14.20 1.17
C ILE A 220 -2.85 13.51 -0.08
N ILE A 221 -4.03 12.93 0.03
CA ILE A 221 -4.75 12.31 -1.07
C ILE A 221 -5.82 13.29 -1.54
N ASP A 222 -5.72 13.73 -2.78
CA ASP A 222 -6.77 14.42 -3.52
C ASP A 222 -7.38 13.41 -4.50
N ALA A 223 -8.69 13.18 -4.44
CA ALA A 223 -9.34 12.17 -5.25
C ALA A 223 -10.71 12.62 -5.75
N ASN A 224 -10.92 12.38 -7.05
CA ASN A 224 -12.22 12.44 -7.70
C ASN A 224 -12.69 11.00 -7.97
N VAL A 225 -13.81 10.63 -7.34
CA VAL A 225 -14.46 9.33 -7.48
C VAL A 225 -15.70 9.51 -8.34
N ASP A 226 -15.81 8.80 -9.45
CA ASP A 226 -17.11 8.52 -10.09
C ASP A 226 -17.43 7.05 -9.87
N SER A 227 -18.60 6.79 -9.30
CA SER A 227 -19.00 5.44 -8.96
C SER A 227 -20.48 5.23 -9.22
N GLU A 228 -20.81 3.97 -9.48
CA GLU A 228 -22.18 3.52 -9.58
C GLU A 228 -22.31 2.19 -8.88
N LEU A 229 -23.36 2.06 -8.06
CA LEU A 229 -23.73 0.82 -7.41
C LEU A 229 -25.22 0.58 -7.68
N VAL A 230 -25.52 -0.49 -8.38
CA VAL A 230 -26.88 -1.01 -8.56
C VAL A 230 -26.90 -2.43 -8.03
N VAL A 231 -27.59 -2.61 -6.91
CA VAL A 231 -27.78 -3.94 -6.31
C VAL A 231 -29.09 -4.51 -6.81
N GLU A 232 -29.06 -5.79 -7.18
CA GLU A 232 -30.25 -6.56 -7.50
C GLU A 232 -30.39 -7.73 -6.53
N THR A 233 -31.57 -7.80 -5.92
CA THR A 233 -31.95 -8.78 -4.92
C THR A 233 -33.18 -9.54 -5.41
N ARG A 234 -33.10 -10.88 -5.37
CA ARG A 234 -34.24 -11.79 -5.60
C ARG A 234 -34.38 -12.68 -4.39
N LEU A 235 -35.56 -12.67 -3.77
CA LEU A 235 -35.93 -13.49 -2.61
C LEU A 235 -37.24 -14.21 -2.93
N VAL A 236 -37.26 -15.53 -2.77
CA VAL A 236 -38.48 -16.35 -2.95
C VAL A 236 -39.31 -16.44 -1.66
N GLY A 237 -38.74 -16.05 -0.50
CA GLY A 237 -39.41 -16.06 0.80
C GLY A 237 -38.76 -15.11 1.79
N ALA A 238 -39.13 -15.25 3.07
CA ALA A 238 -38.54 -14.44 4.14
C ALA A 238 -37.03 -14.66 4.25
N LEU A 239 -36.30 -13.58 4.53
CA LEU A 239 -34.86 -13.60 4.74
C LEU A 239 -34.50 -12.56 5.80
N ASP A 240 -33.73 -12.99 6.78
CA ASP A 240 -33.09 -12.11 7.77
C ASP A 240 -31.60 -12.48 7.81
N LYS A 241 -30.78 -11.72 7.09
CA LYS A 241 -29.37 -12.06 6.93
C LYS A 241 -28.50 -10.86 6.58
N SER A 242 -27.34 -10.83 7.22
CA SER A 242 -26.20 -10.01 6.82
C SER A 242 -25.17 -10.85 6.11
N PHE A 243 -24.58 -10.30 5.06
CA PHE A 243 -23.41 -10.89 4.40
C PHE A 243 -22.42 -9.79 4.01
N SER A 244 -21.15 -10.15 4.01
CA SER A 244 -20.05 -9.27 3.60
C SER A 244 -19.04 -10.08 2.81
N LYS A 245 -18.57 -9.53 1.69
CA LYS A 245 -17.62 -10.19 0.80
C LYS A 245 -16.63 -9.17 0.27
N GLU A 246 -15.35 -9.53 0.26
CA GLU A 246 -14.36 -8.81 -0.51
C GLU A 246 -14.62 -9.03 -1.99
N VAL A 247 -14.95 -7.95 -2.69
CA VAL A 247 -15.29 -7.97 -4.11
C VAL A 247 -14.14 -7.48 -4.99
N TYR A 248 -13.15 -6.83 -4.40
CA TYR A 248 -12.00 -6.34 -5.12
C TYR A 248 -10.79 -6.14 -4.20
N ARG A 249 -9.61 -6.46 -4.73
CA ARG A 249 -8.32 -6.13 -4.14
C ARG A 249 -7.35 -5.77 -5.27
N GLY A 250 -6.82 -4.56 -5.20
CA GLY A 250 -5.86 -4.02 -6.17
C GLY A 250 -4.69 -3.35 -5.47
N SER A 251 -3.59 -3.24 -6.21
CA SER A 251 -2.42 -2.51 -5.77
C SER A 251 -1.70 -1.92 -6.97
N TRP A 252 -1.26 -0.68 -6.85
CA TRP A 252 -0.56 0.03 -7.91
C TRP A 252 0.70 0.69 -7.38
N PRO A 253 1.84 0.58 -8.08
CA PRO A 253 3.00 1.37 -7.76
C PRO A 253 2.72 2.77 -8.27
N ILE A 254 2.68 3.74 -7.36
CA ILE A 254 2.36 5.11 -7.75
C ILE A 254 3.63 5.97 -7.91
N GLY A 255 4.79 5.44 -7.53
CA GLY A 255 6.09 6.08 -7.69
C GLY A 255 7.05 5.70 -6.58
N SER A 256 8.05 6.55 -6.37
CA SER A 256 8.96 6.45 -5.23
C SER A 256 9.21 7.82 -4.59
N VAL A 257 9.47 7.84 -3.29
CA VAL A 257 9.95 9.01 -2.53
C VAL A 257 11.41 8.73 -2.17
N GLY A 258 12.33 9.24 -2.99
CA GLY A 258 13.73 8.80 -2.93
C GLY A 258 13.84 7.29 -3.28
N PRO A 259 14.56 6.47 -2.50
CA PRO A 259 14.67 5.03 -2.73
C PRO A 259 13.43 4.25 -2.26
N ILE A 260 12.38 4.92 -1.78
CA ILE A 260 11.20 4.31 -1.17
C ILE A 260 10.09 4.13 -2.20
N PRO A 261 9.77 2.91 -2.67
CA PRO A 261 8.61 2.65 -3.49
C PRO A 261 7.33 2.90 -2.69
N VAL A 262 6.40 3.56 -3.34
CA VAL A 262 5.09 3.88 -2.80
C VAL A 262 4.05 3.08 -3.57
N THR A 263 3.22 2.36 -2.84
CA THR A 263 2.10 1.62 -3.41
C THR A 263 0.78 2.16 -2.89
N LEU A 264 -0.20 2.22 -3.80
CA LEU A 264 -1.58 2.50 -3.48
C LEU A 264 -2.32 1.16 -3.47
N GLY A 265 -2.78 0.74 -2.31
CA GLY A 265 -3.65 -0.41 -2.13
C GLY A 265 -5.12 0.01 -2.14
N LEU A 266 -5.98 -0.84 -2.71
CA LEU A 266 -7.42 -0.71 -2.60
C LEU A 266 -8.03 -2.08 -2.27
N VAL A 267 -8.83 -2.12 -1.21
CA VAL A 267 -9.68 -3.27 -0.89
C VAL A 267 -11.12 -2.79 -0.87
N ALA A 268 -11.99 -3.38 -1.69
CA ALA A 268 -13.41 -3.06 -1.66
C ALA A 268 -14.19 -4.25 -1.10
N LYS A 269 -14.95 -3.98 -0.02
CA LYS A 269 -15.89 -4.92 0.55
C LYS A 269 -17.31 -4.47 0.26
N VAL A 270 -18.15 -5.40 -0.17
CA VAL A 270 -19.59 -5.18 -0.30
C VAL A 270 -20.26 -5.96 0.81
N GLY A 271 -21.15 -5.30 1.53
CA GLY A 271 -22.05 -5.96 2.46
C GLY A 271 -23.49 -5.58 2.20
N CYS A 272 -24.41 -6.46 2.59
CA CYS A 272 -25.81 -6.12 2.65
C CYS A 272 -26.46 -6.76 3.89
N ASP A 273 -27.37 -6.00 4.46
CA ASP A 273 -28.28 -6.37 5.52
C ASP A 273 -29.69 -6.45 4.91
N VAL A 274 -30.26 -7.65 4.89
CA VAL A 274 -31.56 -7.92 4.28
C VAL A 274 -32.53 -8.41 5.34
N HIS A 275 -33.61 -7.66 5.54
CA HIS A 275 -34.73 -8.02 6.41
C HIS A 275 -36.03 -8.00 5.58
N ALA A 276 -36.46 -9.16 5.11
CA ALA A 276 -37.66 -9.32 4.30
C ALA A 276 -38.59 -10.39 4.91
N LYS A 277 -39.88 -10.07 5.01
CA LYS A 277 -40.90 -11.00 5.52
C LYS A 277 -41.59 -11.82 4.43
N ALA A 278 -41.33 -11.51 3.16
CA ALA A 278 -41.99 -12.11 2.01
C ALA A 278 -41.06 -12.17 0.79
N ALA A 279 -41.57 -12.71 -0.32
CA ALA A 279 -40.87 -12.68 -1.60
C ALA A 279 -40.68 -11.24 -2.10
N VAL A 280 -39.47 -10.94 -2.57
CA VAL A 280 -39.03 -9.62 -3.03
C VAL A 280 -38.20 -9.78 -4.29
N THR A 281 -38.50 -8.97 -5.29
CA THR A 281 -37.56 -8.69 -6.38
C THR A 281 -37.34 -7.18 -6.39
N ALA A 282 -36.11 -6.77 -6.11
CA ALA A 282 -35.72 -5.38 -6.03
C ALA A 282 -34.43 -5.14 -6.82
N SER A 283 -34.38 -4.08 -7.60
CA SER A 283 -33.12 -3.47 -7.99
C SER A 283 -33.14 -2.00 -7.61
N ALA A 284 -32.12 -1.53 -6.93
CA ALA A 284 -31.96 -0.12 -6.63
C ALA A 284 -30.50 0.25 -6.74
N GLY A 285 -30.23 1.49 -7.12
CA GLY A 285 -28.86 1.94 -7.19
C GLY A 285 -28.69 3.41 -6.90
N VAL A 286 -27.43 3.75 -6.66
CA VAL A 286 -26.96 5.10 -6.42
C VAL A 286 -25.73 5.29 -7.28
N GLY A 287 -25.70 6.38 -8.03
CA GLY A 287 -24.48 6.90 -8.63
C GLY A 287 -23.93 8.02 -7.78
N MET A 288 -22.61 8.14 -7.67
CA MET A 288 -21.97 9.16 -6.85
C MET A 288 -20.75 9.72 -7.54
N ASN A 289 -20.73 11.04 -7.67
CA ASN A 289 -19.51 11.81 -7.91
C ASN A 289 -19.03 12.40 -6.59
N ILE A 290 -17.79 12.11 -6.20
CA ILE A 290 -17.18 12.56 -4.94
C ILE A 290 -15.87 13.25 -5.27
N ALA A 291 -15.71 14.50 -4.85
CA ALA A 291 -14.41 15.16 -4.77
C ALA A 291 -14.03 15.23 -3.30
N LEU A 292 -12.91 14.61 -2.95
CA LEU A 292 -12.42 14.54 -1.58
C LEU A 292 -10.93 14.90 -1.57
N LYS A 293 -10.52 15.57 -0.50
CA LYS A 293 -9.10 15.80 -0.21
C LYS A 293 -8.88 15.58 1.27
N GLY A 294 -7.97 14.68 1.59
CA GLY A 294 -7.77 14.16 2.93
C GLY A 294 -6.38 13.61 3.11
N GLY A 295 -5.83 13.70 4.31
CA GLY A 295 -4.46 13.31 4.56
C GLY A 295 -4.04 13.48 6.01
N VAL A 296 -2.76 13.22 6.25
CA VAL A 296 -2.12 13.43 7.54
C VAL A 296 -0.87 14.26 7.30
N LYS A 297 -0.67 15.26 8.17
CA LYS A 297 0.57 16.01 8.28
C LYS A 297 1.19 15.72 9.64
N TYR A 298 2.51 15.61 9.68
CA TYR A 298 3.32 15.52 10.88
C TYR A 298 4.26 16.71 10.90
N GLU A 299 4.36 17.38 12.05
CA GLU A 299 5.43 18.34 12.32
C GLU A 299 6.05 17.98 13.68
N LYS A 300 7.37 18.10 13.80
CA LYS A 300 8.12 17.67 14.99
C LYS A 300 7.62 18.28 16.30
N ASP A 301 7.20 19.54 16.26
CA ASP A 301 6.79 20.29 17.46
C ASP A 301 5.28 20.19 17.74
N SER A 302 4.46 19.91 16.73
CA SER A 302 2.99 19.89 16.83
C SER A 302 2.37 18.48 16.73
N GLY A 303 3.17 17.48 16.35
CA GLY A 303 2.74 16.10 16.19
C GLY A 303 1.96 15.88 14.90
N THR A 304 1.09 14.87 14.89
CA THR A 304 0.24 14.53 13.74
C THR A 304 -1.06 15.31 13.75
N SER A 305 -1.43 15.89 12.61
CA SER A 305 -2.71 16.57 12.39
C SER A 305 -3.37 16.08 11.11
N PRO A 306 -4.72 15.96 11.08
CA PRO A 306 -5.42 15.63 9.85
C PRO A 306 -5.47 16.83 8.91
N VAL A 307 -5.29 16.58 7.62
CA VAL A 307 -5.56 17.54 6.55
C VAL A 307 -6.85 17.08 5.89
N TRP A 308 -7.87 17.94 5.79
CA TRP A 308 -9.07 17.61 5.03
C TRP A 308 -9.76 18.85 4.49
N GLU A 309 -10.42 18.71 3.35
CA GLU A 309 -11.34 19.69 2.81
C GLU A 309 -12.76 19.10 2.82
N ASN A 310 -13.77 19.95 3.00
CA ASN A 310 -15.17 19.52 2.94
C ASN A 310 -15.44 18.81 1.61
N PRO A 311 -15.75 17.49 1.62
CA PRO A 311 -15.93 16.77 0.39
C PRO A 311 -17.18 17.27 -0.32
N ARG A 312 -17.12 17.30 -1.64
CA ARG A 312 -18.27 17.60 -2.49
C ARG A 312 -18.80 16.29 -3.03
N PHE A 313 -20.05 16.00 -2.76
CA PHE A 313 -20.70 14.78 -3.24
C PHE A 313 -21.99 15.13 -3.97
N THR A 314 -22.20 14.49 -5.12
CA THR A 314 -23.40 14.66 -5.94
C THR A 314 -24.06 13.30 -6.16
N PRO A 315 -24.90 12.84 -5.22
CA PRO A 315 -25.58 11.55 -5.35
C PRO A 315 -26.72 11.66 -6.36
N ARG A 316 -26.86 10.63 -7.19
CA ARG A 316 -27.97 10.45 -8.13
C ARG A 316 -28.68 9.13 -7.84
N ALA A 317 -30.01 9.15 -7.75
CA ALA A 317 -30.79 7.92 -7.69
C ALA A 317 -30.75 7.21 -9.03
N ILE A 318 -30.61 5.89 -9.00
CA ILE A 318 -30.88 5.02 -10.14
C ILE A 318 -32.20 4.33 -9.84
N SER A 319 -33.20 4.61 -10.67
CA SER A 319 -34.61 4.31 -10.41
C SER A 319 -34.82 2.89 -9.90
N PRO A 320 -35.43 2.71 -8.71
CA PRO A 320 -35.71 1.39 -8.19
C PRO A 320 -36.71 0.64 -9.08
N GLN A 321 -36.47 -0.65 -9.29
CA GLN A 321 -37.48 -1.58 -9.79
C GLN A 321 -37.87 -2.48 -8.62
N LEU A 322 -39.12 -2.40 -8.18
CA LEU A 322 -39.56 -3.06 -6.97
C LEU A 322 -40.83 -3.88 -7.22
N THR A 323 -40.77 -5.16 -6.89
CA THR A 323 -41.91 -6.06 -6.82
C THR A 323 -41.86 -6.74 -5.46
N VAL A 324 -42.78 -6.35 -4.57
CA VAL A 324 -42.79 -6.78 -3.17
C VAL A 324 -44.19 -7.23 -2.79
N LYS A 325 -44.28 -8.34 -2.05
CA LYS A 325 -45.55 -8.91 -1.53
C LYS A 325 -45.65 -8.84 0.00
N GLY A 326 -44.87 -8.00 0.67
CA GLY A 326 -44.86 -7.81 2.13
C GLY A 326 -43.91 -6.69 2.56
N ASP A 327 -43.46 -6.68 3.83
CA ASP A 327 -42.46 -5.70 4.27
C ASP A 327 -41.05 -6.16 3.90
N ALA A 328 -40.21 -5.21 3.48
CA ALA A 328 -38.81 -5.44 3.23
C ALA A 328 -37.97 -4.18 3.50
N THR A 329 -36.91 -4.35 4.29
CA THR A 329 -35.82 -3.39 4.43
C THR A 329 -34.55 -4.04 3.92
N THR A 330 -33.85 -3.36 3.03
CA THR A 330 -32.58 -3.81 2.49
C THR A 330 -31.60 -2.66 2.52
N ARG A 331 -30.48 -2.84 3.22
CA ARG A 331 -29.37 -1.90 3.23
C ARG A 331 -28.16 -2.59 2.63
N CYS A 332 -27.67 -2.07 1.52
CA CYS A 332 -26.41 -2.54 0.94
C CYS A 332 -25.39 -1.42 0.99
N TYR A 333 -24.14 -1.79 1.27
CA TYR A 333 -23.04 -0.85 1.37
C TYR A 333 -21.80 -1.36 0.64
N VAL A 334 -21.03 -0.44 0.11
CA VAL A 334 -19.70 -0.65 -0.45
C VAL A 334 -18.75 0.17 0.42
N ARG A 335 -17.79 -0.52 1.02
CA ARG A 335 -16.73 0.09 1.81
C ARG A 335 -15.39 -0.12 1.10
N PRO A 336 -15.02 0.78 0.17
CA PRO A 336 -13.66 0.84 -0.32
C PRO A 336 -12.73 1.30 0.82
N GLN A 337 -11.60 0.65 0.95
CA GLN A 337 -10.49 1.08 1.82
C GLN A 337 -9.30 1.34 0.91
N LEU A 338 -8.98 2.62 0.71
CA LEU A 338 -7.76 3.07 0.07
C LEU A 338 -6.67 3.11 1.12
N SER A 339 -5.52 2.51 0.84
CA SER A 339 -4.38 2.48 1.75
C SER A 339 -3.13 2.87 1.00
N LEU A 340 -2.42 3.90 1.45
CA LEU A 340 -1.06 4.13 0.99
C LEU A 340 -0.13 3.21 1.76
N MET A 341 0.77 2.51 1.09
CA MET A 341 1.81 1.69 1.73
C MET A 341 3.18 2.14 1.24
N LEU A 342 4.07 2.35 2.21
CA LEU A 342 5.48 2.71 1.98
C LEU A 342 6.30 1.49 2.39
N PHE A 343 6.89 0.75 1.44
CA PHE A 343 7.59 -0.52 1.69
C PHE A 343 6.84 -1.55 2.57
N ASP A 344 5.54 -1.79 2.31
CA ASP A 344 4.70 -2.68 3.13
C ASP A 344 4.49 -2.19 4.59
N ALA A 345 4.98 -1.01 4.96
CA ALA A 345 4.52 -0.29 6.14
C ALA A 345 3.19 0.39 5.82
N ALA A 346 2.18 0.12 6.66
CA ALA A 346 0.87 0.73 6.52
C ALA A 346 0.98 2.25 6.71
N GLY A 347 0.56 3.01 5.70
CA GLY A 347 0.39 4.46 5.76
C GLY A 347 -1.05 4.85 6.10
N PRO A 348 -1.46 6.10 5.79
CA PRO A 348 -2.83 6.52 6.01
C PRO A 348 -3.80 5.70 5.14
N THR A 349 -5.00 5.53 5.67
CA THR A 349 -6.11 4.85 5.02
C THR A 349 -7.31 5.79 4.91
N LEU A 350 -7.96 5.76 3.76
CA LEU A 350 -9.19 6.49 3.51
C LEU A 350 -10.29 5.46 3.24
N THR A 351 -11.35 5.52 4.03
CA THR A 351 -12.44 4.56 3.95
C THR A 351 -13.77 5.31 3.74
N PRO A 352 -14.13 5.62 2.48
CA PRO A 352 -15.50 6.01 2.17
C PRO A 352 -16.45 4.88 2.53
N ASP A 353 -17.62 5.20 3.08
CA ASP A 353 -18.73 4.26 3.24
C ASP A 353 -19.87 4.72 2.34
N LEU A 354 -20.20 3.93 1.32
CA LEU A 354 -21.28 4.23 0.39
C LEU A 354 -22.39 3.23 0.62
N ALA A 355 -23.55 3.67 1.09
CA ALA A 355 -24.68 2.77 1.30
C ALA A 355 -25.96 3.24 0.61
N ALA A 356 -26.77 2.25 0.23
CA ALA A 356 -28.11 2.44 -0.29
C ALA A 356 -29.07 1.63 0.58
N ARG A 357 -30.06 2.31 1.15
CA ARG A 357 -31.14 1.70 1.92
C ARG A 357 -32.45 1.80 1.15
N VAL A 358 -33.11 0.67 0.98
CA VAL A 358 -34.47 0.56 0.44
C VAL A 358 -35.39 0.09 1.55
N ASP A 359 -36.40 0.89 1.85
CA ASP A 359 -37.46 0.57 2.79
C ASP A 359 -38.77 0.42 2.01
N ALA A 360 -39.42 -0.74 2.11
CA ALA A 360 -40.67 -1.06 1.42
C ALA A 360 -41.71 -1.68 2.37
N THR A 361 -42.95 -1.20 2.27
CA THR A 361 -44.10 -1.68 3.05
C THR A 361 -45.25 -2.02 2.11
N TYR A 362 -45.97 -3.12 2.36
CA TYR A 362 -47.11 -3.55 1.56
C TYR A 362 -48.11 -4.34 2.42
N PRO A 363 -49.45 -4.08 2.37
CA PRO A 363 -50.20 -3.16 1.49
C PRO A 363 -50.67 -1.83 2.15
N PRO A 364 -50.85 -0.72 1.39
CA PRO A 364 -50.48 -0.53 -0.02
C PRO A 364 -48.97 -0.31 -0.17
N LEU A 365 -48.43 -0.46 -1.39
CA LEU A 365 -46.99 -0.33 -1.62
C LEU A 365 -46.52 1.09 -1.30
N ARG A 366 -45.65 1.24 -0.32
CA ARG A 366 -44.88 2.46 -0.04
C ARG A 366 -43.42 2.10 -0.06
N ALA A 367 -42.60 2.90 -0.75
CA ALA A 367 -41.18 2.62 -0.83
C ALA A 367 -40.35 3.89 -0.79
N THR A 368 -39.18 3.81 -0.16
CA THR A 368 -38.22 4.91 -0.04
C THR A 368 -36.83 4.38 -0.35
N LEU A 369 -36.07 5.14 -1.14
CA LEU A 369 -34.63 4.92 -1.37
C LEU A 369 -33.87 6.05 -0.69
N THR A 370 -33.00 5.69 0.25
CA THR A 370 -32.05 6.59 0.91
C THR A 370 -30.65 6.23 0.45
N GLY A 371 -29.89 7.24 0.01
CA GLY A 371 -28.45 7.12 -0.16
C GLY A 371 -27.76 7.63 1.10
N GLU A 372 -26.76 6.91 1.57
CA GLU A 372 -25.93 7.25 2.71
C GLU A 372 -24.48 7.36 2.23
N ILE A 373 -23.78 8.41 2.64
CA ILE A 373 -22.35 8.57 2.45
C ILE A 373 -21.70 8.85 3.81
N GLY A 374 -20.69 8.05 4.14
CA GLY A 374 -19.80 8.28 5.27
C GLY A 374 -18.36 8.42 4.80
N LEU A 375 -17.52 9.07 5.61
CA LEU A 375 -16.08 9.06 5.40
C LEU A 375 -15.36 8.85 6.72
N ASP A 376 -14.60 7.77 6.78
CA ASP A 376 -13.65 7.51 7.85
C ASP A 376 -12.24 7.75 7.33
N VAL A 377 -11.45 8.53 8.07
CA VAL A 377 -10.01 8.66 7.87
C VAL A 377 -9.33 7.89 8.98
N GLY A 378 -8.72 6.79 8.61
CA GLY A 378 -8.04 5.90 9.53
C GLY A 378 -6.56 5.81 9.18
N GLY A 379 -5.77 5.23 10.05
CA GLY A 379 -4.42 4.83 9.69
C GLY A 379 -3.50 4.95 10.88
N LYS A 380 -2.60 3.98 10.95
CA LYS A 380 -1.45 4.09 11.84
C LYS A 380 -0.35 4.72 11.02
N LEU A 381 0.01 5.97 11.30
CA LEU A 381 1.19 6.58 10.71
C LEU A 381 2.40 6.05 11.46
N GLU A 382 2.87 4.89 11.02
CA GLU A 382 4.10 4.28 11.52
C GLU A 382 5.24 4.65 10.57
N VAL A 383 5.89 5.77 10.87
CA VAL A 383 7.12 6.17 10.20
C VAL A 383 8.22 5.93 11.22
N PHE A 384 9.29 5.25 10.82
CA PHE A 384 10.44 4.99 11.70
C PHE A 384 10.24 3.89 12.76
N GLY A 385 9.34 2.92 12.53
CA GLY A 385 9.00 1.90 13.54
C GLY A 385 8.43 2.48 14.84
N LYS A 386 8.29 3.81 14.87
CA LYS A 386 7.70 4.61 15.92
C LYS A 386 6.29 4.91 15.45
N ASN A 387 5.33 4.59 16.31
CA ASN A 387 3.99 5.06 16.10
C ASN A 387 4.04 6.60 16.21
N LEU A 388 3.95 7.31 15.09
CA LEU A 388 3.88 8.77 15.08
C LEU A 388 2.47 9.25 15.44
N GLY A 389 1.48 8.38 15.26
CA GLY A 389 0.10 8.60 15.61
C GLY A 389 -0.77 7.52 14.99
N GLU A 390 -1.82 7.15 15.71
CA GLU A 390 -2.95 6.45 15.13
C GLU A 390 -4.07 7.47 14.96
N VAL A 391 -4.53 7.62 13.72
CA VAL A 391 -5.68 8.45 13.41
C VAL A 391 -6.84 7.51 13.11
N ASN A 392 -7.96 7.70 13.79
CA ASN A 392 -9.21 7.06 13.45
C ASN A 392 -10.31 8.08 13.68
N TYR A 393 -10.58 8.85 12.63
CA TYR A 393 -11.56 9.92 12.63
C TYR A 393 -12.75 9.50 11.77
N HIS A 394 -13.91 9.38 12.42
CA HIS A 394 -15.17 9.48 11.71
C HIS A 394 -15.37 10.96 11.35
N LEU A 395 -15.30 11.31 10.07
CA LEU A 395 -15.43 12.71 9.66
C LEU A 395 -16.90 13.11 9.57
N PHE A 396 -17.71 12.32 8.89
CA PHE A 396 -19.15 12.56 8.78
C PHE A 396 -19.91 11.32 8.29
N THR A 397 -21.22 11.36 8.51
CA THR A 397 -22.23 10.58 7.78
C THR A 397 -23.32 11.53 7.33
N VAL A 398 -23.71 11.45 6.06
CA VAL A 398 -24.85 12.17 5.50
C VAL A 398 -25.76 11.17 4.82
N ASP A 399 -27.03 11.20 5.18
CA ASP A 399 -28.07 10.48 4.46
C ASP A 399 -28.99 11.45 3.69
N LYS A 400 -29.50 10.99 2.56
CA LYS A 400 -30.45 11.75 1.76
C LYS A 400 -31.49 10.81 1.17
N GLN A 401 -32.76 11.15 1.36
CA GLN A 401 -33.84 10.51 0.61
C GLN A 401 -33.68 10.89 -0.87
N LEU A 402 -33.38 9.90 -1.70
CA LEU A 402 -33.15 10.11 -3.14
C LEU A 402 -34.41 9.84 -3.96
N TRP A 403 -35.30 8.96 -3.47
CA TRP A 403 -36.54 8.63 -4.15
C TRP A 403 -37.61 8.14 -3.17
N GLN A 404 -38.87 8.37 -3.51
CA GLN A 404 -40.02 7.90 -2.76
C GLN A 404 -41.18 7.56 -3.69
N TYR A 405 -41.85 6.46 -3.40
CA TYR A 405 -43.12 6.07 -3.99
C TYR A 405 -44.22 6.06 -2.93
N ARG A 406 -45.30 6.78 -3.23
CA ARG A 406 -46.56 6.74 -2.49
C ARG A 406 -47.69 6.60 -3.53
N PRO A 407 -48.63 5.67 -3.32
CA PRO A 407 -49.71 5.39 -4.25
C PRO A 407 -50.79 6.48 -4.24
#